data_AF-D7C1Y4-F1
#
_entry.id   AF-D7C1Y4-F1
#
_cell.length_a   1.000
_cell.length_b   1.000
_cell.length_c   1.000
_cell.angle_alpha   90.00
_cell.angle_beta   90.00
_cell.angle_gamma   90.00
#
_symmetry.space_group_name_H-M   'P 1'
#
loop_
_entity.id
_entity.type
_entity.pdbx_description
1 polymer ?
#
loop_
_entity_poly.entity_id
_entity_poly.type
_entity_poly.pdbx_seq_one_letter_code
_entity_poly.pdbx_strand_id
1 'polypeptide(L)'
;MERVEVSDAGVLRGVTAQRLRRELTGRRFDPPERHGKWLIARTDGPTVLLHFGMTGDLTCHAHDDPPHPHDRVTIVLDDGHDLRYRDQRKLRGLWLAATDADLDRILGDQGPDALSVSRAELDKRLAGRHGRVKATLTDQSVVAGLGNLLGDEILWRAGINPARRTDELTPEERTRLERAMRGVLLTSVQAGHVPTSPSWLTGRRDDPDPHCPRCGGPLRRSRMAGRTTAWCPHCQPGGA
;
A
#
# COMPACT_ATOMS: atom_id res chain seq x y z
N MET A 1 -6.10 11.34 -23.65
CA MET A 1 -4.77 11.88 -23.25
C MET A 1 -4.19 12.66 -24.41
N GLU A 2 -3.99 13.97 -24.25
CA GLU A 2 -3.44 14.83 -25.29
C GLU A 2 -1.92 14.74 -25.37
N ARG A 3 -1.23 14.79 -24.23
CA ARG A 3 0.23 14.69 -24.15
C ARG A 3 0.69 14.25 -22.76
N VAL A 4 1.95 13.83 -22.69
CA VAL A 4 2.62 13.52 -21.42
C VAL A 4 3.86 14.40 -21.28
N GLU A 5 4.01 14.99 -20.11
CA GLU A 5 5.15 15.81 -19.72
C GLU A 5 5.91 15.07 -18.61
N VAL A 6 7.24 15.08 -18.72
CA VAL A 6 8.12 14.42 -17.75
C VAL A 6 9.15 15.43 -17.33
N SER A 7 8.95 15.97 -16.13
CA SER A 7 9.83 16.95 -15.49
C SER A 7 11.03 16.26 -14.84
N ASP A 8 10.88 15.01 -14.40
CA ASP A 8 11.96 14.24 -13.80
C ASP A 8 11.87 12.75 -14.15
N ALA A 9 12.83 12.24 -14.93
CA ALA A 9 12.86 10.84 -15.33
C ALA A 9 13.27 9.88 -14.18
N GLY A 10 13.72 10.39 -13.04
CA GLY A 10 14.10 9.61 -11.86
C GLY A 10 12.95 8.81 -11.24
N VAL A 11 11.69 9.17 -11.54
CA VAL A 11 10.51 8.38 -11.12
C VAL A 11 10.16 7.23 -12.05
N LEU A 12 10.79 7.17 -13.23
CA LEU A 12 10.52 6.14 -14.21
C LEU A 12 11.31 4.86 -13.89
N ARG A 13 10.69 3.71 -14.12
CA ARG A 13 11.32 2.41 -14.00
C ARG A 13 11.09 1.57 -15.24
N GLY A 14 12.19 1.16 -15.87
CA GLY A 14 12.14 0.33 -17.09
C GLY A 14 11.60 1.03 -18.34
N VAL A 15 11.35 2.35 -18.28
CA VAL A 15 10.84 3.16 -19.39
C VAL A 15 11.57 4.50 -19.47
N THR A 16 11.77 5.02 -20.67
CA THR A 16 12.34 6.36 -20.90
C THR A 16 11.24 7.40 -21.04
N ALA A 17 11.53 8.67 -20.74
CA ALA A 17 10.58 9.76 -20.92
C ALA A 17 10.07 9.84 -22.38
N GLN A 18 10.97 9.70 -23.37
CA GLN A 18 10.60 9.71 -24.78
C GLN A 18 9.63 8.58 -25.13
N ARG A 19 9.90 7.36 -24.65
CA ARG A 19 9.04 6.20 -24.88
C ARG A 19 7.67 6.39 -24.24
N LEU A 20 7.65 6.86 -22.98
CA LEU A 20 6.41 7.12 -22.25
C LEU A 20 5.52 8.12 -22.99
N ARG A 21 6.07 9.25 -23.44
CA ARG A 21 5.35 10.26 -24.22
C ARG A 21 4.77 9.67 -25.50
N ARG A 22 5.61 9.01 -26.30
CA ARG A 22 5.21 8.44 -27.59
C ARG A 22 4.09 7.40 -27.45
N GLU A 23 4.16 6.54 -26.44
CA GLU A 23 3.23 5.41 -26.32
C GLU A 23 1.91 5.77 -25.63
N LEU A 24 1.86 6.87 -24.86
CA LEU A 24 0.65 7.33 -24.16
C LEU A 24 -0.08 8.51 -24.84
N THR A 25 0.62 9.34 -25.62
CA THR A 25 -0.04 10.43 -26.36
C THR A 25 -1.11 9.89 -27.30
N GLY A 26 -2.32 10.45 -27.22
CA GLY A 26 -3.49 10.02 -28.00
C GLY A 26 -4.24 8.80 -27.45
N ARG A 27 -3.76 8.19 -26.35
CA ARG A 27 -4.42 7.05 -25.72
C ARG A 27 -5.55 7.48 -24.79
N ARG A 28 -6.43 6.54 -24.46
CA ARG A 28 -7.51 6.71 -23.48
C ARG A 28 -7.30 5.75 -22.31
N PHE A 29 -7.52 6.24 -21.09
CA PHE A 29 -7.56 5.37 -19.92
C PHE A 29 -8.88 4.60 -19.86
N ASP A 30 -8.78 3.33 -19.49
CA ASP A 30 -9.91 2.53 -19.02
C ASP A 30 -10.16 2.79 -17.53
N PRO A 31 -11.28 2.31 -16.96
CA PRO A 31 -11.50 2.38 -15.52
C PRO A 31 -10.30 1.82 -14.73
N PRO A 32 -9.83 2.53 -13.68
CA PRO A 32 -8.62 2.15 -12.97
C PRO A 32 -8.83 0.87 -12.17
N GLU A 33 -7.81 0.03 -12.16
CA GLU A 33 -7.73 -1.19 -11.36
C GLU A 33 -6.70 -1.02 -10.22
N ARG A 34 -6.81 -1.85 -9.19
CA ARG A 34 -5.85 -1.88 -8.08
C ARG A 34 -5.50 -3.30 -7.69
N HIS A 35 -4.21 -3.55 -7.49
CA HIS A 35 -3.71 -4.78 -6.89
C HIS A 35 -2.65 -4.47 -5.82
N GLY A 36 -2.94 -4.80 -4.57
CA GLY A 36 -2.14 -4.41 -3.43
C GLY A 36 -1.92 -2.90 -3.35
N LYS A 37 -0.66 -2.47 -3.52
CA LYS A 37 -0.25 -1.06 -3.51
C LYS A 37 -0.01 -0.48 -4.90
N TRP A 38 -0.43 -1.21 -5.93
CA TRP A 38 -0.32 -0.81 -7.32
C TRP A 38 -1.65 -0.26 -7.82
N LEU A 39 -1.59 0.92 -8.42
CA LEU A 39 -2.62 1.41 -9.33
C LEU A 39 -2.27 0.92 -10.74
N ILE A 40 -3.22 0.27 -11.39
CA ILE A 40 -3.11 -0.29 -12.73
C ILE A 40 -4.05 0.53 -13.61
N ALA A 41 -3.47 1.43 -14.40
CA ALA A 41 -4.19 2.30 -15.31
C ALA A 41 -4.02 1.77 -16.74
N ARG A 42 -4.95 0.89 -17.14
CA ARG A 42 -5.02 0.35 -18.49
C ARG A 42 -5.37 1.44 -19.49
N THR A 43 -4.91 1.25 -20.72
CA THR A 43 -5.26 2.10 -21.86
C THR A 43 -5.65 1.23 -23.06
N ASP A 44 -6.09 1.85 -24.15
CA ASP A 44 -6.25 1.21 -25.46
C ASP A 44 -4.89 0.81 -26.12
N GLY A 45 -3.85 0.66 -25.32
CA GLY A 45 -2.48 0.32 -25.71
C GLY A 45 -1.69 -0.17 -24.49
N PRO A 46 -0.57 0.47 -24.11
CA PRO A 46 0.22 0.04 -22.95
C PRO A 46 -0.51 0.31 -21.63
N THR A 47 -0.15 -0.44 -20.58
CA THR A 47 -0.67 -0.20 -19.22
C THR A 47 0.32 0.62 -18.41
N VAL A 48 -0.16 1.70 -17.78
CA VAL A 48 0.62 2.49 -16.83
C VAL A 48 0.44 1.88 -15.45
N LEU A 49 1.55 1.59 -14.76
CA LEU A 49 1.50 1.14 -13.37
C LEU A 49 2.15 2.18 -12.46
N LEU A 50 1.48 2.46 -11.35
CA LEU A 50 1.94 3.40 -10.35
C LEU A 50 2.07 2.70 -8.99
N HIS A 51 3.24 2.84 -8.37
CA HIS A 51 3.48 2.47 -6.99
C HIS A 51 3.97 3.69 -6.21
N PHE A 52 3.09 4.20 -5.36
CA PHE A 52 3.26 5.49 -4.67
C PHE A 52 4.39 5.52 -3.62
N GLY A 53 4.85 4.35 -3.17
CA GLY A 53 5.96 4.29 -2.20
C GLY A 53 5.60 5.01 -0.90
N MET A 54 6.40 6.02 -0.51
CA MET A 54 6.19 6.78 0.73
C MET A 54 5.68 8.21 0.51
N THR A 55 5.95 8.81 -0.65
CA THR A 55 5.68 10.23 -0.94
C THR A 55 5.06 10.44 -2.32
N GLY A 56 4.76 9.35 -3.02
CA GLY A 56 4.06 9.38 -4.29
C GLY A 56 2.60 9.73 -4.06
N ASP A 57 2.04 10.53 -4.96
CA ASP A 57 0.62 10.85 -5.01
C ASP A 57 0.19 11.06 -6.47
N LEU A 58 -1.09 10.89 -6.77
CA LEU A 58 -1.69 11.16 -8.07
C LEU A 58 -2.85 12.13 -7.88
N THR A 59 -2.65 13.36 -8.35
CA THR A 59 -3.60 14.46 -8.15
C THR A 59 -4.18 14.93 -9.47
N CYS A 60 -5.48 15.22 -9.50
CA CYS A 60 -6.17 15.82 -10.64
C CYS A 60 -6.23 17.35 -10.46
N HIS A 61 -5.85 18.10 -11.48
CA HIS A 61 -5.76 19.56 -11.47
C HIS A 61 -6.31 20.14 -12.77
N ALA A 62 -6.73 21.41 -12.76
CA ALA A 62 -6.98 22.12 -14.01
C ALA A 62 -5.65 22.38 -14.75
N HIS A 63 -5.68 22.50 -16.08
CA HIS A 63 -4.45 22.69 -16.87
C HIS A 63 -3.66 23.95 -16.47
N ASP A 64 -4.36 25.00 -16.07
CA ASP A 64 -3.81 26.29 -15.66
C ASP A 64 -3.38 26.35 -14.19
N ASP A 65 -3.69 25.32 -13.39
CA ASP A 65 -3.21 25.24 -12.00
C ASP A 65 -1.68 25.22 -11.99
N PRO A 66 -1.03 26.05 -11.14
CA PRO A 66 0.42 26.11 -11.09
C PRO A 66 1.02 24.74 -10.73
N PRO A 67 2.11 24.32 -11.39
CA PRO A 67 2.74 23.03 -11.09
C PRO A 67 3.40 23.07 -9.72
N HIS A 68 3.32 21.96 -8.98
CA HIS A 68 4.02 21.82 -7.72
C HIS A 68 5.49 21.42 -7.98
N PRO A 69 6.49 21.86 -7.16
CA PRO A 69 7.91 21.52 -7.34
C PRO A 69 8.24 20.01 -7.30
N HIS A 70 7.26 19.19 -6.92
CA HIS A 70 7.39 17.74 -6.83
C HIS A 70 6.53 16.99 -7.84
N ASP A 71 5.84 17.68 -8.74
CA ASP A 71 5.18 17.05 -9.88
C ASP A 71 6.26 16.57 -10.86
N ARG A 72 6.30 15.25 -11.10
CA ARG A 72 7.39 14.60 -11.85
C ARG A 72 6.95 14.17 -13.24
N VAL A 73 5.69 13.74 -13.36
CA VAL A 73 5.05 13.37 -14.61
C VAL A 73 3.65 13.97 -14.62
N THR A 74 3.30 14.66 -15.69
CA THR A 74 1.97 15.21 -15.93
C THR A 74 1.38 14.57 -17.17
N ILE A 75 0.21 13.97 -17.03
CA ILE A 75 -0.57 13.44 -18.15
C ILE A 75 -1.69 14.45 -18.40
N VAL A 76 -1.59 15.17 -19.51
CA VAL A 76 -2.58 16.18 -19.92
C VAL A 76 -3.75 15.45 -20.58
N LEU A 77 -4.94 15.62 -20.03
CA LEU A 77 -6.18 15.06 -20.55
C LEU A 77 -6.86 16.06 -21.51
N ASP A 78 -7.76 15.54 -22.33
CA ASP A 78 -8.52 16.26 -23.37
C ASP A 78 -9.78 16.94 -22.84
N ASP A 79 -9.99 16.93 -21.53
CA ASP A 79 -11.13 17.53 -20.83
C ASP A 79 -10.74 18.75 -19.97
N GLY A 80 -9.55 19.31 -20.22
CA GLY A 80 -9.03 20.47 -19.49
C GLY A 80 -8.37 20.16 -18.15
N HIS A 81 -8.21 18.87 -17.80
CA HIS A 81 -7.53 18.44 -16.59
C HIS A 81 -6.17 17.80 -16.83
N ASP A 82 -5.35 17.83 -15.78
CA ASP A 82 -4.06 17.17 -15.70
C ASP A 82 -4.07 16.11 -14.59
N LEU A 83 -3.59 14.91 -14.90
CA LEU A 83 -3.20 13.94 -13.88
C LEU A 83 -1.71 14.09 -13.58
N ARG A 84 -1.38 14.55 -12.38
CA ARG A 84 -0.01 14.86 -11.95
C ARG A 84 0.49 13.81 -10.97
N TYR A 85 1.51 13.04 -11.35
CA TYR A 85 2.23 12.14 -10.45
C TYR A 85 3.28 12.94 -9.69
N ARG A 86 3.02 13.13 -8.40
CA ARG A 86 3.87 13.87 -7.47
C ARG A 86 4.71 12.90 -6.67
N ASP A 87 6.02 13.14 -6.58
CA ASP A 87 6.89 12.35 -5.71
C ASP A 87 8.11 13.15 -5.25
N GLN A 88 8.15 13.47 -3.97
CA GLN A 88 9.29 14.18 -3.37
C GLN A 88 10.57 13.33 -3.41
N ARG A 89 10.48 12.04 -3.11
CA ARG A 89 11.63 11.14 -2.91
C ARG A 89 12.05 10.39 -4.16
N LYS A 90 11.26 10.48 -5.23
CA LYS A 90 11.54 9.90 -6.55
C LYS A 90 11.82 8.41 -6.48
N LEU A 91 10.94 7.64 -5.85
CA LEU A 91 11.14 6.22 -5.55
C LEU A 91 10.89 5.29 -6.76
N ARG A 92 11.10 5.80 -7.98
CA ARG A 92 10.91 5.07 -9.24
C ARG A 92 9.52 4.42 -9.34
N GLY A 93 8.49 5.19 -9.02
CA GLY A 93 7.11 4.73 -8.84
C GLY A 93 6.26 4.64 -10.11
N LEU A 94 6.81 4.84 -11.31
CA LEU A 94 6.04 4.74 -12.57
C LEU A 94 6.69 3.75 -13.55
N TRP A 95 5.89 2.78 -13.99
CA TRP A 95 6.24 1.77 -14.98
C TRP A 95 5.28 1.83 -16.18
N LEU A 96 5.74 1.30 -17.31
CA LEU A 96 4.93 1.10 -18.50
C LEU A 96 5.07 -0.35 -18.96
N ALA A 97 3.96 -1.09 -18.93
CA ALA A 97 3.87 -2.43 -19.49
C ALA A 97 3.34 -2.34 -20.92
N ALA A 98 4.07 -2.89 -21.90
CA ALA A 98 3.63 -2.86 -23.30
C ALA A 98 2.59 -3.95 -23.60
N THR A 99 2.61 -5.03 -22.82
CA THR A 99 1.75 -6.21 -22.99
C THR A 99 1.29 -6.72 -21.63
N ASP A 100 0.29 -7.60 -21.61
CA ASP A 100 -0.13 -8.28 -20.37
C ASP A 100 0.99 -9.15 -19.79
N ALA A 101 1.88 -9.72 -20.62
CA ALA A 101 3.05 -10.46 -20.12
C ALA A 101 4.04 -9.55 -19.37
N ASP A 102 4.20 -8.28 -19.78
CA ASP A 102 4.98 -7.30 -19.03
C ASP A 102 4.31 -6.94 -17.70
N LEU A 103 2.98 -6.80 -17.70
CA LEU A 103 2.18 -6.54 -16.51
C LEU A 103 2.33 -7.68 -15.50
N ASP A 104 2.15 -8.92 -15.93
CA ASP A 104 2.31 -10.12 -15.11
C ASP A 104 3.72 -10.23 -14.54
N ARG A 105 4.75 -9.87 -15.30
CA ARG A 105 6.14 -9.85 -14.81
C ARG A 105 6.37 -8.77 -13.75
N ILE A 106 5.74 -7.60 -13.87
CA ILE A 106 5.87 -6.51 -12.88
C ILE A 106 5.14 -6.88 -11.58
N LEU A 107 3.99 -7.56 -11.67
CA LEU A 107 3.15 -7.92 -10.54
C LEU A 107 3.37 -9.35 -10.02
N GLY A 108 4.19 -10.17 -10.68
CA GLY A 108 4.24 -11.63 -10.49
C GLY A 108 4.62 -12.09 -9.08
N ASP A 109 5.36 -11.26 -8.34
CA ASP A 109 5.73 -11.54 -6.95
C ASP A 109 4.65 -11.12 -5.94
N GLN A 110 3.52 -10.54 -6.37
CA GLN A 110 2.43 -10.14 -5.49
C GLN A 110 1.58 -11.35 -5.07
N GLY A 111 1.24 -11.41 -3.79
CA GLY A 111 0.22 -12.32 -3.26
C GLY A 111 -1.18 -11.82 -3.60
N PRO A 112 -2.24 -12.53 -3.16
CA PRO A 112 -3.61 -12.07 -3.32
C PRO A 112 -3.82 -10.70 -2.67
N ASP A 113 -4.72 -9.92 -3.24
CA ASP A 113 -5.06 -8.58 -2.74
C ASP A 113 -5.74 -8.65 -1.37
N ALA A 114 -5.27 -7.85 -0.40
CA ALA A 114 -5.75 -7.88 0.97
C ALA A 114 -7.25 -7.56 1.13
N LEU A 115 -7.84 -6.77 0.22
CA LEU A 115 -9.27 -6.46 0.27
C LEU A 115 -10.15 -7.61 -0.22
N SER A 116 -9.66 -8.44 -1.15
CA SER A 116 -10.46 -9.49 -1.80
C SER A 116 -10.07 -10.91 -1.41
N VAL A 117 -8.92 -11.11 -0.74
CA VAL A 117 -8.47 -12.44 -0.31
C VAL A 117 -9.53 -13.15 0.56
N SER A 118 -9.78 -14.41 0.25
CA SER A 118 -10.69 -15.25 1.04
C SER A 118 -10.00 -15.72 2.32
N ARG A 119 -10.79 -16.08 3.35
CA ARG A 119 -10.26 -16.66 4.58
C ARG A 119 -9.41 -17.90 4.29
N ALA A 120 -9.93 -18.81 3.46
CA ALA A 120 -9.25 -20.06 3.11
C ALA A 120 -7.90 -19.80 2.43
N GLU A 121 -7.83 -18.84 1.49
CA GLU A 121 -6.58 -18.50 0.83
C GLU A 121 -5.61 -17.80 1.80
N LEU A 122 -6.10 -16.90 2.67
CA LEU A 122 -5.28 -16.28 3.70
C LEU A 122 -4.66 -17.33 4.63
N ASP A 123 -5.47 -18.27 5.13
CA ASP A 123 -5.02 -19.34 6.02
C ASP A 123 -3.96 -20.22 5.32
N LYS A 124 -4.18 -20.58 4.06
CA LYS A 124 -3.21 -21.31 3.24
C LYS A 124 -1.89 -20.55 3.08
N ARG A 125 -1.95 -19.23 2.83
CA ARG A 125 -0.76 -18.38 2.66
C ARG A 125 0.04 -18.20 3.95
N LEU A 126 -0.63 -18.23 5.10
CA LEU A 126 -0.02 -18.15 6.42
C LEU A 126 0.47 -19.51 6.95
N ALA A 127 -0.11 -20.62 6.48
CA ALA A 127 0.26 -21.96 6.90
C ALA A 127 1.73 -22.27 6.56
N GLY A 128 2.43 -22.94 7.49
CA GLY A 128 3.83 -23.35 7.31
C GLY A 128 4.86 -22.21 7.34
N ARG A 129 4.45 -20.96 7.57
CA ARG A 129 5.38 -19.83 7.72
C ARG A 129 5.84 -19.72 9.17
N HIS A 130 7.16 -19.77 9.37
CA HIS A 130 7.76 -19.69 10.71
C HIS A 130 8.19 -18.27 11.12
N GLY A 131 8.00 -17.29 10.24
CA GLY A 131 8.32 -15.89 10.49
C GLY A 131 7.37 -15.23 11.49
N ARG A 132 7.82 -14.10 12.06
CA ARG A 132 7.00 -13.23 12.91
C ARG A 132 5.78 -12.74 12.13
N VAL A 133 4.59 -12.83 12.73
CA VAL A 133 3.32 -12.53 12.06
C VAL A 133 3.29 -11.13 11.45
N LYS A 134 3.86 -10.12 12.11
CA LYS A 134 3.95 -8.77 11.56
C LYS A 134 4.77 -8.72 10.27
N ALA A 135 5.93 -9.37 10.26
CA ALA A 135 6.79 -9.41 9.09
C ALA A 135 6.08 -10.13 7.94
N THR A 136 5.47 -11.28 8.22
CA THR A 136 4.72 -12.09 7.25
C THR A 136 3.53 -11.34 6.65
N LEU A 137 2.75 -10.60 7.44
CA LEU A 137 1.62 -9.81 6.92
C LEU A 137 2.06 -8.64 6.04
N THR A 138 3.24 -8.07 6.27
CA THR A 138 3.74 -6.95 5.46
C THR A 138 4.53 -7.40 4.22
N ASP A 139 4.77 -8.71 4.07
CA ASP A 139 5.35 -9.30 2.87
C ASP A 139 4.32 -9.30 1.74
N GLN A 140 4.59 -8.54 0.67
CA GLN A 140 3.63 -8.38 -0.41
C GLN A 140 3.41 -9.67 -1.21
N SER A 141 4.30 -10.66 -1.11
CA SER A 141 4.12 -12.00 -1.74
C SER A 141 3.15 -12.91 -0.97
N VAL A 142 2.92 -12.59 0.31
CA VAL A 142 1.98 -13.31 1.17
C VAL A 142 0.58 -12.79 0.91
N VAL A 143 0.40 -11.48 1.11
CA VAL A 143 -0.83 -10.74 0.87
C VAL A 143 -0.44 -9.33 0.45
N ALA A 144 -0.87 -8.92 -0.74
CA ALA A 144 -0.53 -7.63 -1.31
C ALA A 144 -1.41 -6.52 -0.71
N GLY A 145 -0.83 -5.36 -0.40
CA GLY A 145 -1.56 -4.18 0.09
C GLY A 145 -1.28 -3.81 1.55
N LEU A 146 -0.88 -4.76 2.39
CA LEU A 146 -0.65 -4.47 3.81
C LEU A 146 0.66 -3.70 4.04
N GLY A 147 0.56 -2.53 4.64
CA GLY A 147 1.67 -1.63 4.99
C GLY A 147 2.05 -1.66 6.47
N ASN A 148 3.00 -0.82 6.85
CA ASN A 148 3.45 -0.76 8.25
C ASN A 148 2.33 -0.35 9.21
N LEU A 149 1.59 0.72 8.89
CA LEU A 149 0.50 1.19 9.75
C LEU A 149 -0.63 0.15 9.84
N LEU A 150 -1.09 -0.35 8.69
CA LEU A 150 -2.12 -1.39 8.61
C LEU A 150 -1.74 -2.62 9.44
N GLY A 151 -0.51 -3.14 9.30
CA GLY A 151 -0.12 -4.34 10.06
C GLY A 151 -0.09 -4.12 11.58
N ASP A 152 0.28 -2.93 12.06
CA ASP A 152 0.29 -2.63 13.51
C ASP A 152 -1.16 -2.60 14.03
N GLU A 153 -2.02 -1.86 13.33
CA GLU A 153 -3.43 -1.70 13.68
C GLU A 153 -4.20 -3.03 13.63
N ILE A 154 -4.01 -3.82 12.57
CA ILE A 154 -4.68 -5.11 12.38
C ILE A 154 -4.32 -6.07 13.53
N LEU A 155 -3.03 -6.18 13.87
CA LEU A 155 -2.58 -7.06 14.94
C LEU A 155 -3.06 -6.59 16.31
N TRP A 156 -3.12 -5.28 16.54
CA TRP A 156 -3.68 -4.72 17.76
C TRP A 156 -5.18 -4.99 17.91
N ARG A 157 -5.96 -4.84 16.83
CA ARG A 157 -7.38 -5.20 16.81
C ARG A 157 -7.60 -6.70 17.00
N ALA A 158 -6.74 -7.53 16.44
CA ALA A 158 -6.78 -8.98 16.61
C ALA A 158 -6.32 -9.45 18.01
N GLY A 159 -5.63 -8.59 18.78
CA GLY A 159 -5.04 -8.95 20.07
C GLY A 159 -3.85 -9.90 19.93
N ILE A 160 -3.11 -9.82 18.82
CA ILE A 160 -2.00 -10.73 18.50
C ILE A 160 -0.68 -9.96 18.62
N ASN A 161 0.28 -10.51 19.35
CA ASN A 161 1.61 -9.91 19.47
C ASN A 161 2.32 -9.91 18.11
N PRO A 162 2.90 -8.78 17.67
CA PRO A 162 3.56 -8.71 16.36
C PRO A 162 4.79 -9.61 16.21
N ALA A 163 5.42 -10.01 17.31
CA ALA A 163 6.57 -10.93 17.32
C ALA A 163 6.17 -12.42 17.36
N ARG A 164 4.88 -12.75 17.57
CA ARG A 164 4.40 -14.14 17.57
C ARG A 164 4.70 -14.82 16.24
N ARG A 165 5.11 -16.10 16.27
CA ARG A 165 5.38 -16.84 15.03
C ARG A 165 4.08 -17.19 14.34
N THR A 166 4.08 -17.13 13.02
CA THR A 166 2.85 -17.30 12.21
C THR A 166 2.30 -18.73 12.30
N ASP A 167 3.17 -19.73 12.46
CA ASP A 167 2.82 -21.13 12.65
C ASP A 167 2.25 -21.44 14.04
N GLU A 168 2.48 -20.57 15.02
CA GLU A 168 1.94 -20.69 16.39
C GLU A 168 0.53 -20.09 16.54
N LEU A 169 0.00 -19.45 15.49
CA LEU A 169 -1.33 -18.85 15.53
C LEU A 169 -2.41 -19.92 15.59
N THR A 170 -3.24 -19.87 16.64
CA THR A 170 -4.39 -20.77 16.78
C THR A 170 -5.47 -20.49 15.72
N PRO A 171 -6.39 -21.44 15.46
CA PRO A 171 -7.52 -21.20 14.56
C PRO A 171 -8.37 -19.98 14.94
N GLU A 172 -8.54 -19.72 16.23
CA GLU A 172 -9.27 -18.57 16.77
C GLU A 172 -8.50 -17.27 16.53
N GLU A 173 -7.17 -17.29 16.72
CA GLU A 173 -6.28 -16.16 16.41
C GLU A 173 -6.36 -15.80 14.92
N ARG A 174 -6.29 -16.79 14.02
CA ARG A 174 -6.42 -16.60 12.57
C ARG A 174 -7.77 -15.99 12.20
N THR A 175 -8.85 -16.45 12.85
CA THR A 175 -10.19 -15.91 12.64
C THR A 175 -10.30 -14.46 13.11
N ARG A 176 -9.72 -14.11 14.27
CA ARG A 176 -9.68 -12.71 14.74
C ARG A 176 -8.83 -11.83 13.82
N LEU A 177 -7.71 -12.35 13.33
CA LEU A 177 -6.81 -11.67 12.42
C LEU A 177 -7.51 -11.31 11.11
N GLU A 178 -8.18 -12.27 10.48
CA GLU A 178 -8.92 -12.05 9.23
C GLU A 178 -10.01 -10.99 9.41
N ARG A 179 -10.81 -11.10 10.48
CA ARG A 179 -11.87 -10.14 10.78
C ARG A 179 -11.32 -8.73 11.03
N ALA A 180 -10.24 -8.63 11.80
CA ALA A 180 -9.56 -7.36 12.05
C ALA A 180 -9.00 -6.76 10.76
N MET A 181 -8.37 -7.58 9.90
CA MET A 181 -7.86 -7.17 8.60
C MET A 181 -8.96 -6.56 7.73
N ARG A 182 -10.08 -7.28 7.53
CA ARG A 182 -11.21 -6.77 6.75
C ARG A 182 -11.75 -5.45 7.31
N GLY A 183 -11.99 -5.39 8.62
CA GLY A 183 -12.56 -4.20 9.26
C GLY A 183 -11.65 -2.97 9.17
N VAL A 184 -10.34 -3.15 9.38
CA VAL A 184 -9.35 -2.07 9.24
C VAL A 184 -9.28 -1.57 7.81
N LEU A 185 -9.21 -2.49 6.84
CA LEU A 185 -9.09 -2.14 5.43
C LEU A 185 -10.35 -1.41 4.93
N LEU A 186 -11.54 -1.90 5.24
CA LEU A 186 -12.79 -1.24 4.87
C LEU A 186 -12.86 0.19 5.40
N THR A 187 -12.52 0.37 6.68
CA THR A 187 -12.51 1.71 7.28
C THR A 187 -11.46 2.61 6.66
N SER A 188 -10.26 2.08 6.37
CA SER A 188 -9.16 2.86 5.79
C SER A 188 -9.45 3.26 4.34
N VAL A 189 -10.09 2.38 3.56
CA VAL A 189 -10.52 2.68 2.20
C VAL A 189 -11.58 3.78 2.20
N GLN A 190 -12.58 3.69 3.07
CA GLN A 190 -13.61 4.71 3.19
C GLN A 190 -13.02 6.08 3.60
N ALA A 191 -12.01 6.09 4.47
CA ALA A 191 -11.31 7.31 4.88
C ALA A 191 -10.29 7.81 3.85
N GLY A 192 -9.93 7.01 2.84
CA GLY A 192 -8.84 7.28 1.90
C GLY A 192 -7.42 7.19 2.51
N HIS A 193 -7.28 6.83 3.79
CA HIS A 193 -6.01 6.69 4.49
C HIS A 193 -6.16 5.77 5.71
N VAL A 194 -5.05 5.35 6.33
CA VAL A 194 -5.10 4.62 7.60
C VAL A 194 -5.48 5.61 8.71
N PRO A 195 -6.64 5.46 9.38
CA PRO A 195 -7.13 6.47 10.32
C PRO A 195 -6.16 6.76 11.46
N THR A 196 -6.10 8.02 11.89
CA THR A 196 -5.26 8.50 12.99
C THR A 196 -6.08 8.98 14.19
N SER A 197 -7.35 8.59 14.28
CA SER A 197 -8.22 9.03 15.35
C SER A 197 -7.80 8.43 16.72
N PRO A 198 -8.17 9.07 17.84
CA PRO A 198 -7.82 8.64 19.19
C PRO A 198 -8.12 7.18 19.55
N SER A 199 -9.10 6.56 18.88
CA SER A 199 -9.52 5.17 19.11
C SER A 199 -8.70 4.13 18.33
N TRP A 200 -7.79 4.59 17.47
CA TRP A 200 -6.91 3.75 16.65
C TRP A 200 -5.50 3.73 17.25
N LEU A 201 -4.84 2.57 17.19
CA LEU A 201 -3.43 2.46 17.59
C LEU A 201 -2.58 3.42 16.76
N THR A 202 -2.87 3.54 15.47
CA THR A 202 -2.20 4.46 14.55
C THR A 202 -2.31 5.93 14.93
N GLY A 203 -3.34 6.33 15.69
CA GLY A 203 -3.47 7.67 16.25
C GLY A 203 -2.65 7.94 17.51
N ARG A 204 -2.02 6.91 18.10
CA ARG A 204 -1.21 6.99 19.33
C ARG A 204 0.22 6.48 19.19
N ARG A 205 0.48 5.63 18.19
CA ARG A 205 1.73 4.86 18.07
C ARG A 205 2.99 5.71 17.96
N ASP A 206 2.88 6.92 17.42
CA ASP A 206 4.01 7.82 17.18
C ASP A 206 4.11 8.96 18.21
N ASP A 207 3.24 8.96 19.23
CA ASP A 207 3.31 9.92 20.34
C ASP A 207 4.63 9.78 21.13
N PRO A 208 5.12 10.86 21.77
CA PRO A 208 6.28 10.78 22.66
C PRO A 208 6.07 9.77 23.80
N ASP A 209 4.88 9.78 24.40
CA ASP A 209 4.44 8.89 25.48
C ASP A 209 3.17 8.10 25.09
N PRO A 210 3.33 7.07 24.23
CA PRO A 210 2.22 6.45 23.54
C PRO A 210 1.44 5.49 24.44
N HIS A 211 0.14 5.73 24.62
CA HIS A 211 -0.75 4.91 25.44
C HIS A 211 -1.79 4.17 24.59
N CYS A 212 -2.13 2.95 25.00
CA CYS A 212 -3.07 2.09 24.31
C CYS A 212 -4.47 2.69 24.31
N PRO A 213 -5.11 2.91 23.15
CA PRO A 213 -6.49 3.41 23.07
C PRO A 213 -7.53 2.52 23.77
N ARG A 214 -7.23 1.24 23.97
CA ARG A 214 -8.17 0.25 24.52
C ARG A 214 -8.07 0.12 26.05
N CYS A 215 -6.85 0.05 26.58
CA CYS A 215 -6.63 -0.27 27.99
C CYS A 215 -5.88 0.82 28.77
N GLY A 216 -5.46 1.90 28.12
CA GLY A 216 -4.71 3.00 28.73
C GLY A 216 -3.29 2.64 29.18
N GLY A 217 -2.79 1.43 28.94
CA GLY A 217 -1.43 1.02 29.28
C GLY A 217 -0.39 1.50 28.24
N PRO A 218 0.90 1.60 28.61
CA PRO A 218 1.94 2.10 27.71
C PRO A 218 2.15 1.17 26.50
N LEU A 219 2.28 1.75 25.32
CA LEU A 219 2.64 1.05 24.09
C LEU A 219 4.14 0.78 24.05
N ARG A 220 4.52 -0.39 23.55
CA ARG A 220 5.91 -0.72 23.23
C ARG A 220 6.18 -0.41 21.77
N ARG A 221 7.43 -0.02 21.50
CA ARG A 221 7.96 0.19 20.15
C ARG A 221 9.24 -0.61 19.97
N SER A 222 9.38 -1.28 18.84
CA SER A 222 10.63 -1.94 18.45
C SER A 222 10.75 -1.96 16.93
N ARG A 223 11.93 -2.35 16.42
CA ARG A 223 12.11 -2.58 14.98
C ARG A 223 11.89 -4.05 14.66
N MET A 224 10.96 -4.32 13.74
CA MET A 224 10.72 -5.65 13.19
C MET A 224 10.82 -5.59 11.66
N ALA A 225 11.66 -6.44 11.07
CA ALA A 225 11.93 -6.43 9.63
C ALA A 225 12.24 -5.03 9.07
N GLY A 226 13.07 -4.26 9.79
CA GLY A 226 13.50 -2.91 9.41
C GLY A 226 12.46 -1.80 9.61
N ARG A 227 11.28 -2.09 10.18
CA ARG A 227 10.19 -1.12 10.37
C ARG A 227 9.88 -0.94 11.85
N THR A 228 9.59 0.30 12.25
CA THR A 228 9.07 0.58 13.60
C THR A 228 7.69 -0.04 13.73
N THR A 229 7.54 -0.91 14.73
CA THR A 229 6.30 -1.61 15.08
C THR A 229 5.90 -1.18 16.48
N ALA A 230 4.65 -0.73 16.62
CA ALA A 230 4.05 -0.40 17.91
C ALA A 230 3.00 -1.44 18.31
N TRP A 231 2.93 -1.78 19.59
CA TRP A 231 1.92 -2.71 20.10
C TRP A 231 1.66 -2.49 21.59
N CYS A 232 0.50 -2.94 22.07
CA CYS A 232 0.17 -2.93 23.50
C CYS A 232 0.55 -4.28 24.13
N PRO A 233 1.52 -4.35 25.07
CA PRO A 233 1.91 -5.62 25.69
C PRO A 233 0.80 -6.24 26.54
N HIS A 234 -0.15 -5.43 27.02
CA HIS A 234 -1.29 -5.91 27.79
C HIS A 234 -2.39 -6.51 26.89
N CYS A 235 -2.77 -5.80 25.80
CA CYS A 235 -3.79 -6.27 24.87
C CYS A 235 -3.28 -7.31 23.86
N GLN A 236 -1.96 -7.44 23.68
CA GLN A 236 -1.30 -8.35 22.76
C GLN A 236 -0.23 -9.16 23.51
N PRO A 237 -0.63 -10.03 24.46
CA PRO A 237 0.29 -10.79 25.29
C PRO A 237 1.09 -11.82 24.46
N GLY A 238 2.21 -12.27 25.01
CA GLY A 238 3.02 -13.33 24.41
C GLY A 238 3.88 -12.87 23.24
N GLY A 239 5.10 -12.43 23.54
CA GLY A 239 6.17 -12.22 22.59
C GLY A 239 7.48 -12.27 23.37
N ALA A 240 8.35 -13.23 23.04
CA ALA A 240 9.71 -13.28 23.51
C ALA A 240 10.62 -12.51 22.55
#